data_AF-A0A9W9UX14-F1
#
_entry.id   AF-A0A9W9UX14-F1
#
_cell.length_a   1.000
_cell.length_b   1.000
_cell.length_c   1.000
_cell.angle_alpha   90.00
_cell.angle_beta   90.00
_cell.angle_gamma   90.00
#
_symmetry.space_group_name_H-M   'P 1'
#
loop_
_entity.id
_entity.type
_entity.pdbx_description
1 polymer ?
#
loop_
_entity_poly.entity_id
_entity_poly.type
_entity_poly.pdbx_seq_one_letter_code
_entity_poly.pdbx_strand_id
1 'polypeptide(L)'
;MLKLSTIGAWIGVTITALAGADKYLPPYFEDLTWEAPRSLSNWSNLTVETRTGTFIGILNDTYPDVRQFLRVPFAQPPVGDLRWMPPQKLPTSRRKFDATFYGPACPQYVQREDSFWKDYEPGSFVVNLGENLTQGSVAWSSAEDCLSIAIWTPASAKNTSKIPVTLFATGGAGVEGGIRIPAHLPTQWVSRSQEHIAITMNYRVNIFGNPKSRALKETSLSLLDMRAAVEWIHENIEAFGGDPDNIFLWGQSQGGALTHLYTLAFPDDPLVASYGIISQEPGTTLDLSTTDDPYLDFDIVAKALGCNYGDDAEAELNCMRMLSWVQIEEYINRYQGTTPISFMQYIPDERYIFSNETLRYLEGKVAKGPAIRSFAAREIAAGNNITSSQENARQWVCLAASDTALRFSQGLDTYRYFWAGNFTNISPVPWLGAFHYSDLLMIFGTYMKNVGKISQLEIDTSNAMQDYLLAFIKDPSTVSQMVDWPLFDPTASDGGLIIEFGKDVPAKNITGLYLDGGCYNPSIPFRVDG
;
A
#
# COMPACT_ATOMS: atom_id res chain seq x y z
N MET A 1 0.79 -77.78 -11.81
CA MET A 1 1.99 -78.57 -12.16
C MET A 1 3.22 -77.81 -11.67
N LEU A 2 4.04 -78.53 -10.90
CA LEU A 2 5.44 -78.36 -10.49
C LEU A 2 6.06 -77.01 -10.02
N LYS A 3 6.66 -77.17 -8.83
CA LYS A 3 7.61 -76.40 -8.03
C LYS A 3 8.93 -75.95 -8.69
N LEU A 4 9.41 -74.81 -8.17
CA LEU A 4 10.78 -74.41 -7.74
C LEU A 4 12.05 -74.96 -8.42
N SER A 5 12.98 -74.03 -8.71
CA SER A 5 14.34 -74.07 -8.13
C SER A 5 15.00 -72.68 -8.04
N THR A 6 15.53 -72.40 -6.85
CA THR A 6 16.31 -71.26 -6.33
C THR A 6 17.82 -71.35 -6.62
N ILE A 7 18.53 -70.21 -6.72
CA ILE A 7 19.88 -69.90 -6.15
C ILE A 7 19.90 -68.35 -5.99
N GLY A 8 20.00 -67.71 -4.81
CA GLY A 8 21.20 -67.53 -3.94
C GLY A 8 22.14 -66.46 -4.55
N ALA A 9 22.54 -65.33 -3.94
CA ALA A 9 23.01 -65.14 -2.57
C ALA A 9 23.06 -63.65 -2.16
N TRP A 10 23.18 -63.48 -0.85
CA TRP A 10 23.21 -62.29 -0.01
C TRP A 10 24.53 -61.50 -0.06
N ILE A 11 24.47 -60.17 0.15
CA ILE A 11 25.39 -59.44 1.05
C ILE A 11 24.58 -58.43 1.85
N GLY A 12 24.37 -58.72 3.13
CA GLY A 12 23.96 -57.74 4.13
C GLY A 12 25.20 -57.07 4.73
N VAL A 13 25.16 -55.74 4.85
CA VAL A 13 26.07 -55.01 5.74
C VAL A 13 25.26 -54.55 6.95
N THR A 14 25.58 -55.19 8.06
CA THR A 14 25.23 -54.81 9.43
C THR A 14 25.73 -53.40 9.74
N ILE A 15 24.83 -52.48 10.07
CA ILE A 15 25.20 -51.26 10.81
C ILE A 15 25.20 -51.65 12.28
N THR A 16 26.39 -51.89 12.81
CA THR A 16 26.66 -51.98 14.24
C THR A 16 26.28 -50.67 14.90
N ALA A 17 25.37 -50.73 15.87
CA ALA A 17 25.04 -49.64 16.76
C ALA A 17 26.30 -49.19 17.52
N LEU A 18 26.69 -47.94 17.32
CA LEU A 18 27.54 -47.22 18.26
C LEU A 18 26.66 -46.80 19.44
N ALA A 19 26.62 -47.64 20.46
CA ALA A 19 26.18 -47.23 21.79
C ALA A 19 27.23 -46.29 22.38
N GLY A 20 26.81 -45.10 22.80
CA GLY A 20 27.60 -44.23 23.66
C GLY A 20 27.69 -42.76 23.24
N ALA A 21 26.59 -42.02 23.40
CA ALA A 21 26.62 -40.60 23.76
C ALA A 21 25.22 -40.16 24.20
N ASP A 22 24.84 -40.47 25.44
CA ASP A 22 23.83 -39.68 26.15
C ASP A 22 24.32 -38.23 26.22
N LYS A 23 23.54 -37.30 25.64
CA LYS A 23 23.37 -35.91 26.10
C LYS A 23 22.36 -35.16 25.22
N TYR A 24 21.19 -34.90 25.81
CA TYR A 24 20.28 -33.78 25.52
C TYR A 24 19.86 -33.57 24.06
N LEU A 25 18.78 -34.25 23.64
CA LEU A 25 17.89 -33.71 22.61
C LEU A 25 16.84 -32.81 23.31
N PRO A 26 16.57 -31.59 22.81
CA PRO A 26 15.61 -30.68 23.42
C PRO A 26 14.17 -31.23 23.33
N PRO A 27 13.29 -30.93 24.33
CA PRO A 27 11.96 -31.54 24.51
C PRO A 27 10.90 -31.11 23.47
N TYR A 28 11.30 -30.61 22.30
CA TYR A 28 10.36 -30.15 21.27
C TYR A 28 9.76 -31.29 20.43
N PHE A 29 10.31 -32.51 20.49
CA PHE A 29 9.93 -33.61 19.59
C PHE A 29 9.16 -34.76 20.26
N GLU A 30 8.89 -34.72 21.57
CA GLU A 30 8.22 -35.84 22.27
C GLU A 30 6.68 -35.79 22.21
N ASP A 31 6.06 -34.71 21.75
CA ASP A 31 4.60 -34.52 21.79
C ASP A 31 3.93 -34.24 20.43
N LEU A 32 4.60 -34.58 19.33
CA LEU A 32 3.96 -34.58 18.00
C LEU A 32 3.08 -35.82 17.83
N THR A 33 1.95 -35.85 18.54
CA THR A 33 0.87 -36.76 18.17
C THR A 33 0.32 -36.31 16.83
N TRP A 34 0.35 -37.21 15.84
CA TRP A 34 -0.25 -36.99 14.54
C TRP A 34 -1.77 -36.86 14.74
N GLU A 35 -2.29 -35.62 14.83
CA GLU A 35 -3.72 -35.37 14.78
C GLU A 35 -4.21 -35.81 13.39
N ALA A 36 -5.27 -36.62 13.35
CA ALA A 36 -5.94 -36.88 12.08
C ALA A 36 -6.36 -35.54 11.45
N PRO A 37 -6.23 -35.35 10.12
CA PRO A 37 -6.68 -34.14 9.47
C PRO A 37 -8.13 -33.89 9.85
N ARG A 38 -8.39 -32.75 10.51
CA ARG A 38 -9.75 -32.35 10.84
C ARG A 38 -10.54 -32.34 9.53
N SER A 39 -11.65 -33.06 9.50
CA SER A 39 -12.56 -33.06 8.37
C SER A 39 -13.09 -31.63 8.15
N LEU A 40 -12.45 -30.90 7.24
CA LEU A 40 -12.85 -29.57 6.79
C LEU A 40 -14.11 -29.74 5.93
N SER A 41 -15.28 -29.76 6.57
CA SER A 41 -16.57 -29.57 5.91
C SER A 41 -16.76 -28.14 5.32
N ASN A 42 -15.71 -27.31 5.36
CA ASN A 42 -15.75 -25.85 5.20
C ASN A 42 -15.26 -25.31 3.83
N TRP A 43 -14.96 -26.17 2.86
CA TRP A 43 -14.53 -25.73 1.52
C TRP A 43 -15.57 -24.89 0.78
N SER A 44 -16.87 -25.02 1.12
CA SER A 44 -17.93 -24.22 0.50
C SER A 44 -17.82 -22.73 0.81
N ASN A 45 -17.26 -22.35 1.98
CA ASN A 45 -17.13 -20.95 2.39
C ASN A 45 -15.83 -20.29 1.89
N LEU A 46 -14.87 -21.07 1.38
CA LEU A 46 -13.64 -20.57 0.76
C LEU A 46 -13.74 -20.43 -0.75
N THR A 47 -14.89 -20.74 -1.34
CA THR A 47 -15.16 -20.57 -2.77
C THR A 47 -16.12 -19.42 -2.96
N VAL A 48 -15.68 -18.34 -3.62
CA VAL A 48 -16.49 -17.15 -3.89
C VAL A 48 -16.68 -16.99 -5.39
N GLU A 49 -17.93 -16.96 -5.83
CA GLU A 49 -18.28 -16.72 -7.24
C GLU A 49 -18.58 -15.24 -7.47
N THR A 50 -17.90 -14.63 -8.43
CA THR A 50 -18.08 -13.24 -8.84
C THR A 50 -18.48 -13.15 -10.31
N ARG A 51 -18.59 -11.93 -10.86
CA ARG A 51 -18.80 -11.71 -12.29
C ARG A 51 -17.60 -12.19 -13.13
N THR A 52 -16.38 -12.01 -12.61
CA THR A 52 -15.13 -12.22 -13.37
C THR A 52 -14.45 -13.56 -13.09
N GLY A 53 -15.01 -14.40 -12.23
CA GLY A 53 -14.48 -15.73 -11.96
C GLY A 53 -14.99 -16.34 -10.66
N THR A 54 -14.45 -17.51 -10.33
CA THR A 54 -14.65 -18.17 -9.04
C THR A 54 -13.31 -18.23 -8.31
N PHE A 55 -13.21 -17.65 -7.12
CA PHE A 55 -11.96 -17.56 -6.35
C PHE A 55 -11.97 -18.57 -5.20
N ILE A 56 -10.88 -19.33 -5.09
CA ILE A 56 -10.66 -20.29 -4.00
C ILE A 56 -9.64 -19.69 -3.04
N GLY A 57 -10.09 -19.30 -1.85
CA GLY A 57 -9.28 -18.70 -0.80
C GLY A 57 -8.75 -19.71 0.22
N ILE A 58 -8.17 -19.17 1.29
CA ILE A 58 -7.52 -19.94 2.36
C ILE A 58 -7.91 -19.37 3.74
N LEU A 59 -7.79 -20.21 4.78
CA LEU A 59 -7.76 -19.76 6.19
C LEU A 59 -6.31 -19.80 6.67
N ASN A 60 -5.89 -18.80 7.42
CA ASN A 60 -4.60 -18.82 8.11
C ASN A 60 -4.78 -19.52 9.47
N ASP A 61 -3.94 -20.50 9.80
CA ASP A 61 -4.03 -21.23 11.09
C ASP A 61 -3.92 -20.32 12.31
N THR A 62 -3.21 -19.19 12.19
CA THR A 62 -3.08 -18.17 13.24
C THR A 62 -4.36 -17.34 13.39
N TYR A 63 -5.10 -17.15 12.30
CA TYR A 63 -6.32 -16.33 12.23
C TYR A 63 -7.43 -17.11 11.50
N PRO A 64 -7.95 -18.20 12.10
CA PRO A 64 -8.88 -19.12 11.44
C PRO A 64 -10.28 -18.51 11.23
N ASP A 65 -10.50 -17.33 11.79
CA ASP A 65 -11.67 -16.47 11.67
C ASP A 65 -11.59 -15.48 10.51
N VAL A 66 -10.51 -15.50 9.71
CA VAL A 66 -10.33 -14.63 8.54
C VAL A 66 -10.11 -15.45 7.27
N ARG A 67 -11.02 -15.30 6.31
CA ARG A 67 -10.83 -15.84 4.95
C ARG A 67 -9.96 -14.90 4.15
N GLN A 68 -9.03 -15.47 3.39
CA GLN A 68 -8.06 -14.73 2.59
C GLN A 68 -8.15 -15.14 1.13
N PHE A 69 -8.20 -14.16 0.24
CA PHE A 69 -8.13 -14.33 -1.21
C PHE A 69 -6.99 -13.48 -1.72
N LEU A 70 -5.81 -14.08 -1.88
CA LEU A 70 -4.53 -13.39 -1.97
C LEU A 70 -4.11 -13.02 -3.40
N ARG A 71 -4.88 -13.46 -4.40
CA ARG A 71 -4.67 -13.12 -5.82
C ARG A 71 -5.99 -13.07 -6.56
N VAL A 72 -6.59 -11.89 -6.61
CA VAL A 72 -7.83 -11.61 -7.34
C VAL A 72 -7.53 -10.57 -8.42
N PRO A 73 -7.48 -10.94 -9.72
CA PRO A 73 -7.23 -9.98 -10.77
C PRO A 73 -8.43 -9.02 -10.91
N PHE A 74 -8.15 -7.73 -11.08
CA PHE A 74 -9.19 -6.70 -11.28
C PHE A 74 -9.23 -6.16 -12.71
N ALA A 75 -8.14 -6.32 -13.47
CA ALA A 75 -8.01 -5.90 -14.87
C ALA A 75 -7.30 -6.98 -15.69
N GLN A 76 -7.34 -6.84 -17.02
CA GLN A 76 -6.54 -7.68 -17.91
C GLN A 76 -5.04 -7.43 -17.67
N PRO A 77 -4.18 -8.46 -17.84
CA PRO A 77 -2.73 -8.29 -17.69
C PRO A 77 -2.20 -7.21 -18.63
N PRO A 78 -1.49 -6.18 -18.14
CA PRO A 78 -1.00 -5.05 -18.94
C PRO A 78 0.30 -5.41 -19.69
N VAL A 79 0.28 -6.54 -20.41
CA VAL A 79 1.43 -7.11 -21.14
C VAL A 79 1.29 -6.93 -22.65
N GLY A 80 2.40 -7.02 -23.38
CA GLY A 80 2.41 -6.92 -24.84
C GLY A 80 1.79 -5.61 -25.32
N ASP A 81 0.77 -5.69 -26.18
CA ASP A 81 0.07 -4.51 -26.72
C ASP A 81 -0.68 -3.71 -25.64
N LEU A 82 -0.98 -4.32 -24.48
CA LEU A 82 -1.59 -3.64 -23.34
C LEU A 82 -0.55 -2.92 -22.45
N ARG A 83 0.75 -3.12 -22.70
CA ARG A 83 1.79 -2.37 -22.00
C ARG A 83 1.64 -0.88 -22.28
N TRP A 84 1.62 -0.12 -21.18
CA TRP A 84 1.37 1.32 -21.16
C TRP A 84 0.01 1.76 -21.74
N MET A 85 -0.98 0.86 -21.77
CA MET A 85 -2.36 1.22 -22.07
C MET A 85 -3.17 1.37 -20.76
N PRO A 86 -4.25 2.17 -20.74
CA PRO A 86 -5.22 2.16 -19.66
C PRO A 86 -5.68 0.73 -19.34
N PRO A 87 -5.90 0.39 -18.05
CA PRO A 87 -6.30 -0.94 -17.64
C PRO A 87 -7.61 -1.34 -18.31
N GLN A 88 -7.68 -2.57 -18.81
CA GLN A 88 -8.87 -3.09 -19.49
C GLN A 88 -9.68 -3.96 -18.54
N LYS A 89 -11.01 -3.79 -18.55
CA LYS A 89 -11.91 -4.61 -17.72
C LYS A 89 -11.76 -6.10 -18.04
N LEU A 90 -11.89 -6.92 -17.00
CA LEU A 90 -11.99 -8.35 -17.15
C LEU A 90 -13.34 -8.75 -17.78
N PRO A 91 -13.34 -9.71 -18.73
CA PRO A 91 -14.58 -10.27 -19.24
C PRO A 91 -15.30 -11.06 -18.15
N THR A 92 -16.63 -11.17 -18.28
CA THR A 92 -17.40 -12.11 -17.45
C THR A 92 -16.87 -13.52 -17.65
N SER A 93 -16.67 -14.26 -16.55
CA SER A 93 -16.05 -15.59 -16.61
C SER A 93 -16.53 -16.48 -15.46
N ARG A 94 -16.47 -17.79 -15.68
CA ARG A 94 -16.68 -18.85 -14.68
C ARG A 94 -15.40 -19.62 -14.38
N ARG A 95 -14.25 -19.11 -14.85
CA ARG A 95 -12.95 -19.70 -14.59
C ARG A 95 -12.69 -19.73 -13.08
N LYS A 96 -12.17 -20.85 -12.59
CA LYS A 96 -11.69 -20.97 -11.22
C LYS A 96 -10.26 -20.43 -11.12
N PHE A 97 -10.03 -19.61 -10.11
CA PHE A 97 -8.75 -19.02 -9.77
C PHE A 97 -8.33 -19.50 -8.38
N ASP A 98 -7.10 -19.96 -8.29
CA ASP A 98 -6.46 -20.23 -7.01
C ASP A 98 -5.98 -18.90 -6.42
N ALA A 99 -6.62 -18.49 -5.32
CA ALA A 99 -6.31 -17.28 -4.56
C ALA A 99 -5.74 -17.63 -3.17
N THR A 100 -5.13 -18.81 -3.02
CA THR A 100 -4.49 -19.25 -1.76
C THR A 100 -3.06 -18.70 -1.58
N PHE A 101 -2.51 -18.07 -2.61
CA PHE A 101 -1.17 -17.48 -2.62
C PHE A 101 -1.18 -16.11 -3.30
N TYR A 102 -0.20 -15.27 -2.97
CA TYR A 102 -0.07 -13.94 -3.54
C TYR A 102 0.35 -13.96 -5.01
N GLY A 103 -0.22 -13.05 -5.79
CA GLY A 103 0.31 -12.70 -7.11
C GLY A 103 1.62 -11.91 -7.02
N PRO A 104 2.33 -11.72 -8.14
CA PRO A 104 3.51 -10.87 -8.17
C PRO A 104 3.11 -9.41 -7.95
N ALA A 105 4.03 -8.61 -7.41
CA ALA A 105 3.92 -7.16 -7.46
C ALA A 105 4.17 -6.64 -8.89
N CYS A 106 3.83 -5.38 -9.17
CA CYS A 106 4.14 -4.78 -10.48
C CYS A 106 5.66 -4.60 -10.66
N PRO A 107 6.16 -4.50 -11.91
CA PRO A 107 7.60 -4.40 -12.20
C PRO A 107 8.27 -3.32 -11.35
N GLN A 108 9.24 -3.75 -10.56
CA GLN A 108 10.00 -2.92 -9.64
C GLN A 108 11.36 -3.56 -9.36
N TYR A 109 12.22 -2.85 -8.66
CA TYR A 109 13.58 -3.29 -8.37
C TYR A 109 13.94 -3.23 -6.89
N VAL A 110 14.90 -4.07 -6.50
CA VAL A 110 15.63 -3.90 -5.26
C VAL A 110 16.71 -2.85 -5.50
N GLN A 111 16.66 -1.76 -4.74
CA GLN A 111 17.58 -0.64 -4.90
C GLN A 111 19.03 -1.10 -4.75
N ARG A 112 19.94 -0.50 -5.53
CA ARG A 112 21.37 -0.78 -5.44
C ARG A 112 22.03 -0.04 -4.28
N GLU A 113 21.63 1.20 -4.07
CA GLU A 113 22.27 2.09 -3.10
C GLU A 113 21.69 1.87 -1.70
N ASP A 114 22.54 1.99 -0.69
CA ASP A 114 22.11 1.91 0.70
C ASP A 114 21.27 3.14 1.06
N SER A 115 20.20 2.96 1.82
CA SER A 115 19.28 4.03 2.17
C SER A 115 18.77 3.88 3.59
N PHE A 116 18.41 5.01 4.19
CA PHE A 116 17.76 5.06 5.49
C PHE A 116 16.55 4.10 5.57
N TRP A 117 15.72 4.09 4.53
CA TRP A 117 14.52 3.27 4.45
C TRP A 117 14.85 1.77 4.54
N LYS A 118 15.91 1.31 3.88
CA LYS A 118 16.33 -0.10 3.96
C LYS A 118 16.74 -0.53 5.37
N ASP A 119 17.44 0.33 6.10
CA ASP A 119 18.02 -0.02 7.40
C ASP A 119 17.01 0.03 8.55
N TYR A 120 15.99 0.89 8.44
CA TYR A 120 15.11 1.21 9.56
C TYR A 120 13.62 1.09 9.26
N GLU A 121 13.20 1.03 7.99
CA GLU A 121 11.80 0.79 7.66
C GLU A 121 11.50 -0.71 7.80
N PRO A 122 10.68 -1.11 8.80
CA PRO A 122 10.37 -2.50 9.00
C PRO A 122 9.50 -3.00 7.86
N GLY A 123 9.90 -4.11 7.23
CA GLY A 123 9.04 -4.83 6.30
C GLY A 123 8.93 -4.21 4.90
N SER A 124 10.05 -3.65 4.39
CA SER A 124 10.33 -3.24 2.99
C SER A 124 9.15 -3.32 2.03
N PHE A 125 8.86 -2.21 1.35
CA PHE A 125 7.90 -2.15 0.23
C PHE A 125 8.19 -3.14 -0.92
N VAL A 126 9.31 -3.88 -0.88
CA VAL A 126 9.64 -4.97 -1.79
C VAL A 126 9.67 -6.31 -1.05
N VAL A 127 8.97 -7.31 -1.59
CA VAL A 127 9.01 -8.68 -1.04
C VAL A 127 10.32 -9.35 -1.43
N ASN A 128 11.18 -9.56 -0.43
CA ASN A 128 12.43 -10.30 -0.56
C ASN A 128 12.19 -11.82 -0.57
N LEU A 129 12.65 -12.49 -1.63
CA LEU A 129 12.59 -13.95 -1.87
C LEU A 129 13.97 -14.63 -1.79
N GLY A 130 14.95 -13.96 -1.18
CA GLY A 130 16.34 -14.40 -1.06
C GLY A 130 17.35 -13.44 -1.70
N GLU A 131 16.90 -12.33 -2.28
CA GLU A 131 17.75 -11.26 -2.78
C GLU A 131 18.55 -10.58 -1.65
N ASN A 132 19.73 -10.07 -2.01
CA ASN A 132 20.39 -9.10 -1.14
C ASN A 132 19.58 -7.79 -1.11
N LEU A 133 19.47 -7.14 0.05
CA LEU A 133 18.74 -5.89 0.20
C LEU A 133 19.31 -4.72 -0.65
N THR A 134 20.55 -4.84 -1.13
CA THR A 134 21.19 -3.90 -2.06
C THR A 134 21.56 -4.54 -3.41
N GLN A 135 20.82 -5.58 -3.82
CA GLN A 135 21.19 -6.39 -4.98
C GLN A 135 21.32 -5.57 -6.28
N GLY A 136 20.60 -4.44 -6.40
CA GLY A 136 20.66 -3.61 -7.60
C GLY A 136 20.18 -4.37 -8.83
N SER A 137 19.08 -5.11 -8.66
CA SER A 137 18.41 -5.89 -9.70
C SER A 137 16.89 -5.81 -9.56
N VAL A 138 16.15 -6.27 -10.56
CA VAL A 138 14.70 -6.47 -10.44
C VAL A 138 14.35 -7.33 -9.23
N ALA A 139 13.21 -7.02 -8.62
CA ALA A 139 12.64 -7.83 -7.55
C ALA A 139 12.09 -9.14 -8.15
N TRP A 140 12.54 -10.29 -7.64
CA TRP A 140 12.12 -11.62 -8.11
C TRP A 140 10.64 -11.90 -7.83
N SER A 141 10.03 -11.12 -6.94
CA SER A 141 8.60 -11.16 -6.61
C SER A 141 7.72 -10.29 -7.54
N SER A 142 8.28 -9.70 -8.61
CA SER A 142 7.57 -8.79 -9.51
C SER A 142 7.40 -9.33 -10.94
N ALA A 143 6.34 -8.90 -11.62
CA ALA A 143 6.06 -9.19 -13.03
C ALA A 143 5.04 -8.19 -13.60
N GLU A 144 4.92 -8.10 -14.93
CA GLU A 144 3.93 -7.22 -15.56
C GLU A 144 2.47 -7.69 -15.38
N ASP A 145 2.23 -9.00 -15.27
CA ASP A 145 0.90 -9.55 -14.90
C ASP A 145 0.67 -9.41 -13.39
N CYS A 146 0.45 -8.15 -12.97
CA CYS A 146 0.39 -7.76 -11.56
C CYS A 146 -0.93 -7.13 -11.11
N LEU A 147 -1.88 -6.82 -12.00
CA LEU A 147 -3.10 -6.07 -11.64
C LEU A 147 -4.10 -6.93 -10.85
N SER A 148 -3.76 -7.16 -9.57
CA SER A 148 -4.50 -7.95 -8.61
C SER A 148 -4.66 -7.26 -7.26
N ILE A 149 -5.72 -7.62 -6.56
CA ILE A 149 -5.97 -7.28 -5.17
C ILE A 149 -5.87 -8.53 -4.28
N ALA A 150 -5.63 -8.31 -2.98
CA ALA A 150 -5.77 -9.31 -1.94
C ALA A 150 -6.89 -8.89 -0.97
N ILE A 151 -7.75 -9.84 -0.56
CA ILE A 151 -8.95 -9.58 0.23
C ILE A 151 -8.90 -10.40 1.52
N TRP A 152 -9.15 -9.73 2.65
CA TRP A 152 -9.34 -10.34 3.97
C TRP A 152 -10.75 -10.03 4.46
N THR A 153 -11.55 -11.08 4.67
CA THR A 153 -12.96 -10.94 5.07
C THR A 153 -13.25 -11.88 6.25
N PRO A 154 -14.13 -11.48 7.20
CA PRO A 154 -14.55 -12.35 8.29
C PRO A 154 -15.04 -13.71 7.78
N ALA A 155 -14.70 -14.78 8.49
CA ALA A 155 -15.10 -16.14 8.10
C ALA A 155 -16.61 -16.35 8.18
N SER A 156 -17.31 -15.55 8.98
CA SER A 156 -18.77 -15.55 9.09
C SER A 156 -19.48 -14.75 8.00
N ALA A 157 -18.75 -14.00 7.17
CA ALA A 157 -19.33 -13.09 6.18
C ALA A 157 -20.08 -13.85 5.08
N LYS A 158 -21.28 -13.37 4.78
CA LYS A 158 -22.16 -13.86 3.72
C LYS A 158 -22.35 -12.76 2.69
N ASN A 159 -22.78 -13.10 1.49
CA ASN A 159 -23.03 -12.10 0.45
C ASN A 159 -24.12 -11.07 0.79
N THR A 160 -24.92 -11.32 1.83
CA THR A 160 -25.91 -10.39 2.37
C THR A 160 -25.42 -9.58 3.58
N SER A 161 -24.15 -9.73 3.99
CA SER A 161 -23.64 -9.14 5.24
C SER A 161 -23.45 -7.63 5.19
N LYS A 162 -23.22 -7.04 4.00
CA LYS A 162 -23.03 -5.60 3.81
C LYS A 162 -21.97 -5.01 4.76
N ILE A 163 -20.80 -5.65 4.79
CA ILE A 163 -19.69 -5.26 5.66
C ILE A 163 -18.94 -4.08 5.02
N PRO A 164 -18.61 -3.01 5.76
CA PRO A 164 -17.78 -1.91 5.27
C PRO A 164 -16.45 -2.40 4.67
N VAL A 165 -16.03 -1.79 3.57
CA VAL A 165 -14.87 -2.23 2.78
C VAL A 165 -13.79 -1.15 2.83
N THR A 166 -12.55 -1.54 3.08
CA THR A 166 -11.39 -0.66 2.99
C THR A 166 -10.44 -1.11 1.89
N LEU A 167 -10.10 -0.22 0.96
CA LEU A 167 -9.16 -0.44 -0.14
C LEU A 167 -7.90 0.39 0.08
N PHE A 168 -6.80 -0.28 0.41
CA PHE A 168 -5.50 0.32 0.67
C PHE A 168 -4.58 0.26 -0.56
N ALA A 169 -4.08 1.43 -0.96
CA ALA A 169 -2.99 1.58 -1.92
C ALA A 169 -1.68 1.90 -1.21
N THR A 170 -0.65 1.09 -1.48
CA THR A 170 0.67 1.27 -0.85
C THR A 170 1.35 2.56 -1.29
N GLY A 171 2.21 3.08 -0.42
CA GLY A 171 3.26 4.04 -0.77
C GLY A 171 4.36 3.40 -1.61
N GLY A 172 5.58 3.93 -1.48
CA GLY A 172 6.77 3.45 -2.20
C GLY A 172 7.19 4.37 -3.34
N ALA A 173 6.96 5.69 -3.19
CA ALA A 173 7.39 6.74 -4.11
C ALA A 173 6.97 6.52 -5.60
N GLY A 174 5.96 5.69 -5.83
CA GLY A 174 5.54 5.32 -7.17
C GLY A 174 6.56 4.47 -7.92
N VAL A 175 7.51 3.81 -7.26
CA VAL A 175 8.50 2.89 -7.87
C VAL A 175 8.42 1.47 -7.31
N GLU A 176 7.83 1.27 -6.13
CA GLU A 176 7.72 -0.02 -5.45
C GLU A 176 6.40 -0.13 -4.67
N GLY A 177 6.15 -1.30 -4.07
CA GLY A 177 4.94 -1.59 -3.29
C GLY A 177 4.16 -2.79 -3.83
N GLY A 178 2.98 -3.04 -3.26
CA GLY A 178 2.06 -4.07 -3.72
C GLY A 178 1.20 -4.73 -2.65
N ILE A 179 0.54 -5.83 -3.01
CA ILE A 179 -0.45 -6.51 -2.14
C ILE A 179 0.14 -7.27 -0.94
N ARG A 180 1.43 -7.62 -1.00
CA ARG A 180 2.10 -8.51 -0.04
C ARG A 180 3.20 -7.80 0.74
N ILE A 181 2.93 -6.61 1.26
CA ILE A 181 3.89 -5.92 2.14
C ILE A 181 3.65 -6.40 3.57
N PRO A 182 4.62 -7.03 4.25
CA PRO A 182 4.42 -7.60 5.59
C PRO A 182 3.84 -6.60 6.60
N ALA A 183 4.25 -5.34 6.53
CA ALA A 183 3.75 -4.28 7.40
C ALA A 183 2.31 -3.83 7.07
N HIS A 184 1.78 -4.15 5.89
CA HIS A 184 0.44 -3.77 5.47
C HIS A 184 -0.56 -4.92 5.51
N LEU A 185 -0.21 -6.05 6.12
CA LEU A 185 -1.11 -7.20 6.17
C LEU A 185 -2.21 -6.98 7.22
N PRO A 186 -3.48 -6.88 6.82
CA PRO A 186 -4.57 -6.50 7.72
C PRO A 186 -5.15 -7.69 8.50
N THR A 187 -4.56 -8.89 8.40
CA THR A 187 -5.17 -10.11 8.94
C THR A 187 -5.46 -10.00 10.44
N GLN A 188 -4.54 -9.41 11.22
CA GLN A 188 -4.75 -9.22 12.65
C GLN A 188 -5.86 -8.20 12.94
N TRP A 189 -5.94 -7.12 12.17
CA TRP A 189 -6.97 -6.08 12.34
C TRP A 189 -8.37 -6.59 11.98
N VAL A 190 -8.49 -7.34 10.87
CA VAL A 190 -9.74 -8.02 10.48
C VAL A 190 -10.11 -9.07 11.52
N SER A 191 -9.16 -9.88 12.00
CA SER A 191 -9.41 -10.88 13.04
C SER A 191 -9.94 -10.25 14.33
N ARG A 192 -9.27 -9.18 14.82
CA ARG A 192 -9.64 -8.48 16.05
C ARG A 192 -11.04 -7.88 15.99
N SER A 193 -11.40 -7.25 14.87
CA SER A 193 -12.65 -6.50 14.76
C SER A 193 -13.82 -7.35 14.26
N GLN A 194 -13.60 -8.23 13.27
CA GLN A 194 -14.65 -8.94 12.54
C GLN A 194 -15.71 -8.03 11.88
N GLU A 195 -15.41 -6.73 11.72
CA GLU A 195 -16.39 -5.70 11.38
C GLU A 195 -16.10 -4.94 10.07
N HIS A 196 -15.02 -5.30 9.37
CA HIS A 196 -14.69 -4.72 8.07
C HIS A 196 -14.05 -5.77 7.14
N ILE A 197 -14.10 -5.51 5.84
CA ILE A 197 -13.31 -6.22 4.83
C ILE A 197 -12.13 -5.34 4.46
N ALA A 198 -10.93 -5.87 4.58
CA ALA A 198 -9.72 -5.17 4.17
C ALA A 198 -9.22 -5.69 2.82
N ILE A 199 -8.78 -4.77 1.97
CA ILE A 199 -8.27 -5.04 0.63
C ILE A 199 -6.97 -4.27 0.45
N THR A 200 -5.92 -4.94 -0.04
CA THR A 200 -4.72 -4.27 -0.56
C THR A 200 -4.69 -4.45 -2.07
N MET A 201 -4.13 -3.47 -2.79
CA MET A 201 -4.05 -3.52 -4.25
C MET A 201 -2.64 -3.33 -4.79
N ASN A 202 -2.37 -3.98 -5.92
CA ASN A 202 -1.30 -3.58 -6.82
C ASN A 202 -1.82 -2.48 -7.76
N TYR A 203 -0.96 -1.54 -8.09
CA TYR A 203 -1.09 -0.63 -9.22
C TYR A 203 0.26 -0.59 -9.94
N ARG A 204 0.28 -0.30 -11.25
CA ARG A 204 1.57 -0.18 -11.95
C ARG A 204 2.39 0.96 -11.36
N VAL A 205 3.68 0.71 -11.18
CA VAL A 205 4.67 1.65 -10.63
C VAL A 205 5.74 1.93 -11.68
N ASN A 206 6.63 2.87 -11.37
CA ASN A 206 7.76 3.31 -12.18
C ASN A 206 7.30 3.73 -13.59
N ILE A 207 8.17 3.59 -14.58
CA ILE A 207 7.86 3.80 -16.00
C ILE A 207 6.65 2.99 -16.49
N PHE A 208 6.23 1.91 -15.80
CA PHE A 208 5.03 1.14 -16.17
C PHE A 208 3.73 1.81 -15.72
N GLY A 209 3.76 2.54 -14.61
CA GLY A 209 2.63 3.29 -14.05
C GLY A 209 2.54 4.73 -14.53
N ASN A 210 3.68 5.33 -14.85
CA ASN A 210 3.78 6.71 -15.30
C ASN A 210 4.83 6.87 -16.42
N PRO A 211 4.60 6.31 -17.62
CA PRO A 211 5.61 6.22 -18.67
C PRO A 211 6.08 7.57 -19.21
N LYS A 212 5.22 8.59 -19.27
CA LYS A 212 5.56 9.90 -19.87
C LYS A 212 6.16 9.79 -21.29
N SER A 213 5.61 8.91 -22.14
CA SER A 213 5.98 8.84 -23.56
C SER A 213 5.15 9.83 -24.39
N ARG A 214 5.76 10.51 -25.36
CA ARG A 214 5.07 11.45 -26.28
C ARG A 214 4.02 10.79 -27.17
N ALA A 215 4.14 9.49 -27.44
CA ALA A 215 3.17 8.74 -28.26
C ALA A 215 1.94 8.32 -27.46
N LEU A 216 1.97 8.41 -26.12
CA LEU A 216 0.85 8.05 -25.28
C LEU A 216 -0.06 9.26 -25.04
N LYS A 217 -1.36 9.05 -25.22
CA LYS A 217 -2.39 10.03 -24.85
C LYS A 217 -2.68 10.06 -23.35
N GLU A 218 -2.34 8.97 -22.67
CA GLU A 218 -2.62 8.76 -21.25
C GLU A 218 -1.37 8.20 -20.59
N THR A 219 -0.91 8.86 -19.53
CA THR A 219 0.31 8.49 -18.82
C THR A 219 0.05 8.26 -17.33
N SER A 220 -1.10 8.60 -16.80
CA SER A 220 -1.46 8.49 -15.37
C SER A 220 -2.00 7.10 -15.04
N LEU A 221 -1.30 6.05 -15.49
CA LEU A 221 -1.80 4.68 -15.48
C LEU A 221 -1.96 4.12 -14.07
N SER A 222 -1.12 4.53 -13.11
CA SER A 222 -1.26 4.18 -11.69
C SER A 222 -2.62 4.62 -11.11
N LEU A 223 -3.07 5.83 -11.44
CA LEU A 223 -4.37 6.36 -11.03
C LEU A 223 -5.52 5.59 -11.71
N LEU A 224 -5.36 5.25 -12.98
CA LEU A 224 -6.37 4.47 -13.70
C LEU A 224 -6.44 3.02 -13.23
N ASP A 225 -5.33 2.44 -12.79
CA ASP A 225 -5.31 1.11 -12.15
C ASP A 225 -6.07 1.14 -10.82
N MET A 226 -5.93 2.20 -10.03
CA MET A 226 -6.75 2.43 -8.83
C MET A 226 -8.23 2.56 -9.16
N ARG A 227 -8.59 3.31 -10.21
CA ARG A 227 -9.97 3.35 -10.69
C ARG A 227 -10.50 1.98 -11.12
N ALA A 228 -9.71 1.20 -11.85
CA ALA A 228 -10.12 -0.14 -12.27
C ALA A 228 -10.31 -1.10 -11.09
N ALA A 229 -9.48 -1.00 -10.05
CA ALA A 229 -9.64 -1.77 -8.82
C ALA A 229 -10.94 -1.37 -8.08
N VAL A 230 -11.21 -0.07 -7.93
CA VAL A 230 -12.46 0.44 -7.34
C VAL A 230 -13.68 -0.07 -8.11
N GLU A 231 -13.70 0.05 -9.43
CA GLU A 231 -14.80 -0.43 -10.27
C GLU A 231 -15.00 -1.95 -10.10
N TRP A 232 -13.92 -2.73 -10.05
CA TRP A 232 -14.02 -4.17 -9.84
C TRP A 232 -14.60 -4.49 -8.46
N ILE A 233 -14.14 -3.81 -7.40
CA ILE A 233 -14.64 -4.00 -6.03
C ILE A 233 -16.11 -3.65 -5.97
N HIS A 234 -16.52 -2.48 -6.47
CA HIS A 234 -17.92 -2.06 -6.50
C HIS A 234 -18.81 -3.09 -7.23
N GLU A 235 -18.33 -3.70 -8.32
CA GLU A 235 -19.09 -4.71 -9.08
C GLU A 235 -19.11 -6.12 -8.43
N ASN A 236 -18.21 -6.45 -7.49
CA ASN A 236 -18.00 -7.84 -7.06
C ASN A 236 -17.91 -8.05 -5.54
N ILE A 237 -17.73 -7.01 -4.72
CA ILE A 237 -17.37 -7.19 -3.30
C ILE A 237 -18.50 -7.77 -2.45
N GLU A 238 -19.75 -7.63 -2.90
CA GLU A 238 -20.90 -8.32 -2.29
C GLU A 238 -20.69 -9.83 -2.22
N ALA A 239 -20.03 -10.45 -3.20
CA ALA A 239 -19.77 -11.89 -3.17
C ALA A 239 -18.87 -12.31 -2.00
N PHE A 240 -18.02 -11.40 -1.50
CA PHE A 240 -17.16 -11.57 -0.33
C PHE A 240 -17.83 -11.10 0.97
N GLY A 241 -19.06 -10.55 0.87
CA GLY A 241 -19.87 -10.02 1.95
C GLY A 241 -19.74 -8.52 2.20
N GLY A 242 -19.01 -7.80 1.34
CA GLY A 242 -18.81 -6.37 1.46
C GLY A 242 -20.00 -5.55 1.00
N ASP A 243 -20.05 -4.30 1.43
CA ASP A 243 -21.00 -3.31 0.93
C ASP A 243 -20.37 -2.46 -0.19
N PRO A 244 -20.84 -2.55 -1.44
CA PRO A 244 -20.31 -1.74 -2.54
C PRO A 244 -20.58 -0.24 -2.35
N ASP A 245 -21.58 0.12 -1.54
CA ASP A 245 -21.94 1.52 -1.26
C ASP A 245 -21.11 2.11 -0.09
N ASN A 246 -20.31 1.31 0.61
CA ASN A 246 -19.47 1.74 1.73
C ASN A 246 -18.02 1.26 1.55
N ILE A 247 -17.36 1.84 0.54
CA ILE A 247 -15.95 1.65 0.25
C ILE A 247 -15.16 2.87 0.74
N PHE A 248 -14.20 2.64 1.63
CA PHE A 248 -13.18 3.60 2.05
C PHE A 248 -11.91 3.40 1.20
N LEU A 249 -11.61 4.34 0.30
CA LEU A 249 -10.39 4.34 -0.49
C LEU A 249 -9.31 5.12 0.25
N TRP A 250 -8.17 4.48 0.52
CA TRP A 250 -7.09 5.16 1.22
C TRP A 250 -5.72 4.67 0.78
N GLY A 251 -4.72 5.49 1.05
CA GLY A 251 -3.34 5.12 0.83
C GLY A 251 -2.41 6.01 1.62
N GLN A 252 -1.16 5.58 1.64
CA GLN A 252 -0.07 6.29 2.30
C GLN A 252 0.96 6.73 1.27
N SER A 253 1.65 7.87 1.47
CA SER A 253 2.69 8.32 0.53
C SER A 253 2.09 8.46 -0.86
N GLN A 254 2.71 7.84 -1.86
CA GLN A 254 2.24 7.83 -3.24
C GLN A 254 0.80 7.30 -3.34
N GLY A 255 0.42 6.31 -2.53
CA GLY A 255 -0.95 5.81 -2.47
C GLY A 255 -1.94 6.84 -1.92
N GLY A 256 -1.50 7.66 -0.97
CA GLY A 256 -2.27 8.80 -0.44
C GLY A 256 -2.39 9.91 -1.48
N ALA A 257 -1.32 10.19 -2.21
CA ALA A 257 -1.33 11.14 -3.33
C ALA A 257 -2.24 10.68 -4.47
N LEU A 258 -2.22 9.39 -4.82
CA LEU A 258 -3.15 8.80 -5.78
C LEU A 258 -4.61 8.86 -5.30
N THR A 259 -4.85 8.63 -4.00
CA THR A 259 -6.19 8.79 -3.39
C THR A 259 -6.67 10.24 -3.49
N HIS A 260 -5.80 11.22 -3.23
CA HIS A 260 -6.10 12.63 -3.41
C HIS A 260 -6.44 12.96 -4.87
N LEU A 261 -5.56 12.56 -5.81
CA LEU A 261 -5.78 12.74 -7.25
C LEU A 261 -7.06 12.05 -7.72
N TYR A 262 -7.42 10.91 -7.14
CA TYR A 262 -8.68 10.22 -7.42
C TYR A 262 -9.90 11.09 -7.11
N THR A 263 -9.88 11.80 -5.98
CA THR A 263 -10.98 12.73 -5.63
C THR A 263 -11.12 13.86 -6.63
N LEU A 264 -10.01 14.29 -7.24
CA LEU A 264 -10.02 15.33 -8.26
C LEU A 264 -10.40 14.76 -9.62
N ALA A 265 -9.98 13.55 -9.97
CA ALA A 265 -10.24 12.92 -11.27
C ALA A 265 -11.70 12.48 -11.44
N PHE A 266 -12.33 11.98 -10.38
CA PHE A 266 -13.65 11.36 -10.41
C PHE A 266 -14.65 12.03 -9.45
N PRO A 267 -14.91 13.34 -9.59
CA PRO A 267 -15.71 14.07 -8.61
C PRO A 267 -17.19 13.67 -8.58
N ASP A 268 -17.74 13.30 -9.73
CA ASP A 268 -19.17 13.04 -9.90
C ASP A 268 -19.54 11.55 -9.81
N ASP A 269 -18.56 10.67 -9.99
CA ASP A 269 -18.74 9.22 -9.95
C ASP A 269 -17.55 8.56 -9.25
N PRO A 270 -17.33 8.80 -7.94
CA PRO A 270 -16.16 8.24 -7.26
C PRO A 270 -16.27 6.73 -6.98
N LEU A 271 -17.48 6.15 -6.97
CA LEU A 271 -17.74 4.74 -6.60
C LEU A 271 -17.19 4.32 -5.22
N VAL A 272 -16.86 5.29 -4.37
CA VAL A 272 -16.39 5.12 -3.00
C VAL A 272 -17.06 6.16 -2.11
N ALA A 273 -17.20 5.85 -0.82
CA ALA A 273 -17.93 6.66 0.15
C ALA A 273 -17.04 7.65 0.91
N SER A 274 -15.78 7.31 1.14
CA SER A 274 -14.87 8.09 1.97
C SER A 274 -13.40 7.87 1.58
N TYR A 275 -12.51 8.77 2.03
CA TYR A 275 -11.13 8.85 1.56
C TYR A 275 -10.10 8.91 2.70
N GLY A 276 -8.95 8.26 2.57
CA GLY A 276 -7.84 8.38 3.51
C GLY A 276 -6.56 8.78 2.82
N ILE A 277 -6.10 10.01 3.07
CA ILE A 277 -4.91 10.60 2.45
C ILE A 277 -3.84 10.72 3.54
N ILE A 278 -3.06 9.66 3.69
CA ILE A 278 -2.11 9.47 4.78
C ILE A 278 -0.71 9.86 4.29
N SER A 279 -0.03 10.77 4.98
CA SER A 279 1.34 11.19 4.65
C SER A 279 1.53 11.43 3.14
N GLN A 280 0.76 12.36 2.56
CA GLN A 280 0.83 12.69 1.14
C GLN A 280 2.10 13.52 0.82
N GLU A 281 2.83 13.16 -0.24
CA GLU A 281 3.94 13.97 -0.72
C GLU A 281 3.48 15.32 -1.29
N PRO A 282 4.23 16.41 -1.05
CA PRO A 282 4.11 17.62 -1.85
C PRO A 282 4.59 17.39 -3.29
N GLY A 283 3.93 18.03 -4.25
CA GLY A 283 4.39 18.08 -5.64
C GLY A 283 4.11 16.85 -6.49
N THR A 284 3.02 16.12 -6.23
CA THR A 284 2.62 14.94 -7.04
C THR A 284 2.33 15.28 -8.51
N THR A 285 1.84 16.49 -8.79
CA THR A 285 1.59 16.99 -10.16
C THR A 285 2.77 17.82 -10.63
N LEU A 286 3.25 17.59 -11.86
CA LEU A 286 4.33 18.36 -12.48
C LEU A 286 3.91 19.81 -12.72
N ASP A 287 4.80 20.73 -12.38
CA ASP A 287 4.68 22.13 -12.78
C ASP A 287 5.29 22.34 -14.17
N LEU A 288 4.42 22.43 -15.17
CA LEU A 288 4.82 22.64 -16.56
C LEU A 288 5.41 24.04 -16.82
N SER A 289 5.31 24.99 -15.88
CA SER A 289 5.95 26.31 -16.02
C SER A 289 7.45 26.29 -15.70
N THR A 290 7.89 25.25 -14.97
CA THR A 290 9.29 25.06 -14.54
C THR A 290 9.92 23.79 -15.09
N THR A 291 9.13 22.92 -15.73
CA THR A 291 9.60 21.67 -16.36
C THR A 291 9.83 21.90 -17.86
N ASP A 292 11.10 21.89 -18.29
CA ASP A 292 11.47 22.14 -19.70
C ASP A 292 10.92 21.07 -20.66
N ASP A 293 11.05 19.78 -20.28
CA ASP A 293 10.57 18.66 -21.08
C ASP A 293 10.01 17.53 -20.18
N PRO A 294 8.68 17.41 -20.05
CA PRO A 294 8.07 16.43 -19.17
C PRO A 294 8.18 14.98 -19.68
N TYR A 295 8.65 14.78 -20.91
CA TYR A 295 8.80 13.45 -21.54
C TYR A 295 10.26 12.94 -21.52
N LEU A 296 11.20 13.76 -21.04
CA LEU A 296 12.63 13.51 -21.12
C LEU A 296 13.06 12.16 -20.51
N ASP A 297 12.44 11.77 -19.39
CA ASP A 297 12.84 10.56 -18.66
C ASP A 297 12.55 9.29 -19.46
N PHE A 298 11.43 9.24 -20.19
CA PHE A 298 11.12 8.12 -21.08
C PHE A 298 12.13 8.02 -22.21
N ASP A 299 12.43 9.15 -22.86
CA ASP A 299 13.40 9.24 -23.94
C ASP A 299 14.80 8.78 -23.51
N ILE A 300 15.25 9.16 -22.31
CA ILE A 300 16.56 8.74 -21.76
C ILE A 300 16.62 7.22 -21.70
N VAL A 301 15.60 6.59 -21.11
CA VAL A 301 15.51 5.14 -20.99
C VAL A 301 15.43 4.49 -22.37
N ALA A 302 14.57 5.00 -23.26
CA ALA A 302 14.37 4.45 -24.59
C ALA A 302 15.64 4.50 -25.44
N LYS A 303 16.30 5.66 -25.51
CA LYS A 303 17.53 5.83 -26.29
C LYS A 303 18.66 4.94 -25.78
N ALA A 304 18.79 4.80 -24.46
CA ALA A 304 19.83 3.98 -23.87
C ALA A 304 19.62 2.47 -24.10
N LEU A 305 18.36 2.03 -24.24
CA LEU A 305 18.01 0.65 -24.57
C LEU A 305 17.97 0.37 -26.07
N GLY A 306 18.41 1.32 -26.90
CA GLY A 306 18.51 1.17 -28.36
C GLY A 306 17.25 1.54 -29.13
N CYS A 307 16.21 2.06 -28.46
CA CYS A 307 15.00 2.57 -29.09
C CYS A 307 15.16 4.04 -29.48
N ASN A 308 16.21 4.38 -30.23
CA ASN A 308 16.49 5.75 -30.64
C ASN A 308 15.98 6.02 -32.07
N TYR A 309 14.81 6.66 -32.19
CA TYR A 309 14.15 6.94 -33.47
C TYR A 309 14.00 8.45 -33.77
N GLY A 310 14.83 9.30 -33.14
CA GLY A 310 14.74 10.75 -33.30
C GLY A 310 13.38 11.28 -32.81
N ASP A 311 12.65 11.99 -33.67
CA ASP A 311 11.35 12.59 -33.33
C ASP A 311 10.16 11.63 -33.56
N ASP A 312 10.39 10.39 -34.00
CA ASP A 312 9.33 9.39 -34.19
C ASP A 312 8.98 8.68 -32.86
N ALA A 313 8.16 9.36 -32.06
CA ALA A 313 7.70 8.86 -30.76
C ALA A 313 6.92 7.54 -30.85
N GLU A 314 6.20 7.29 -31.95
CA GLU A 314 5.45 6.05 -32.15
C GLU A 314 6.41 4.87 -32.39
N ALA A 315 7.46 5.07 -33.20
CA ALA A 315 8.50 4.07 -33.38
C ALA A 315 9.29 3.80 -32.09
N GLU A 316 9.59 4.85 -31.31
CA GLU A 316 10.22 4.72 -29.98
C GLU A 316 9.36 3.87 -29.03
N LEU A 317 8.07 4.21 -28.88
CA LEU A 317 7.13 3.47 -28.04
C LEU A 317 6.98 2.01 -28.48
N ASN A 318 6.84 1.76 -29.79
CA ASN A 318 6.71 0.42 -30.34
C ASN A 318 7.99 -0.41 -30.11
N CYS A 319 9.16 0.19 -30.23
CA CYS A 319 10.41 -0.47 -29.87
C CYS A 319 10.47 -0.81 -28.38
N MET A 320 10.12 0.14 -27.52
CA MET A 320 10.11 -0.02 -26.07
C MET A 320 9.14 -1.12 -25.60
N ARG A 321 8.00 -1.32 -26.28
CA ARG A 321 7.08 -2.44 -26.02
C ARG A 321 7.66 -3.82 -26.33
N MET A 322 8.66 -3.91 -27.21
CA MET A 322 9.32 -5.19 -27.55
C MET A 322 10.41 -5.58 -26.54
N LEU A 323 10.86 -4.65 -25.69
CA LEU A 323 11.89 -4.94 -24.69
C LEU A 323 11.31 -5.76 -23.52
N SER A 324 12.17 -6.53 -22.86
CA SER A 324 11.79 -7.15 -21.59
C SER A 324 11.62 -6.07 -20.52
N TRP A 325 10.57 -6.17 -19.70
CA TRP A 325 10.41 -5.28 -18.55
C TRP A 325 11.62 -5.36 -17.61
N VAL A 326 12.27 -6.52 -17.53
CA VAL A 326 13.48 -6.73 -16.75
C VAL A 326 14.60 -5.81 -17.25
N GLN A 327 14.80 -5.70 -18.56
CA GLN A 327 15.85 -4.83 -19.11
C GLN A 327 15.58 -3.36 -18.80
N ILE A 328 14.32 -2.95 -18.82
CA ILE A 328 13.88 -1.58 -18.53
C ILE A 328 14.15 -1.25 -17.05
N GLU A 329 13.65 -2.07 -16.13
CA GLU A 329 13.82 -1.86 -14.68
C GLU A 329 15.30 -1.95 -14.26
N GLU A 330 16.06 -2.90 -14.82
CA GLU A 330 17.50 -3.01 -14.56
C GLU A 330 18.28 -1.77 -15.02
N TYR A 331 17.89 -1.18 -16.16
CA TYR A 331 18.49 0.05 -16.63
C TYR A 331 18.18 1.21 -15.68
N ILE A 332 16.90 1.39 -15.32
CA ILE A 332 16.47 2.47 -14.42
C ILE A 332 17.17 2.37 -13.08
N ASN A 333 17.20 1.18 -12.47
CA ASN A 333 17.84 0.96 -11.16
C ASN A 333 19.36 1.24 -11.17
N ARG A 334 20.02 1.05 -12.32
CA ARG A 334 21.48 1.24 -12.47
C ARG A 334 21.85 2.56 -13.15
N TYR A 335 20.87 3.41 -13.39
CA TYR A 335 21.10 4.67 -14.08
C TYR A 335 21.98 5.59 -13.23
N GLN A 336 23.09 6.06 -13.82
CA GLN A 336 24.06 6.98 -13.19
C GLN A 336 24.35 8.18 -14.11
N GLY A 337 23.37 8.62 -14.90
CA GLY A 337 23.51 9.77 -15.77
C GLY A 337 23.47 11.10 -15.01
N THR A 338 23.87 12.18 -15.68
CA THR A 338 23.92 13.54 -15.10
C THR A 338 22.52 14.14 -14.87
N THR A 339 21.54 13.73 -15.68
CA THR A 339 20.15 14.16 -15.55
C THR A 339 19.40 13.09 -14.76
N PRO A 340 18.92 13.35 -13.54
CA PRO A 340 18.11 12.37 -12.79
C PRO A 340 16.86 11.97 -13.58
N ILE A 341 16.44 10.71 -13.49
CA ILE A 341 15.18 10.22 -14.06
C ILE A 341 14.18 9.97 -12.93
N SER A 342 12.91 10.37 -13.11
CA SER A 342 11.88 10.22 -12.09
C SER A 342 10.46 10.05 -12.68
N PHE A 343 9.83 8.94 -12.33
CA PHE A 343 8.46 8.62 -12.74
C PHE A 343 7.42 8.86 -11.63
N MET A 344 7.76 9.58 -10.56
CA MET A 344 6.85 9.77 -9.41
C MET A 344 5.77 10.84 -9.66
N GLN A 345 6.11 11.90 -10.40
CA GLN A 345 5.21 13.05 -10.63
C GLN A 345 4.44 12.91 -11.95
N TYR A 346 3.17 13.32 -11.97
CA TYR A 346 2.28 13.15 -13.13
C TYR A 346 2.20 14.40 -13.99
N ILE A 347 2.13 14.22 -15.30
CA ILE A 347 1.89 15.32 -16.25
C ILE A 347 0.42 15.75 -16.12
N PRO A 348 0.12 17.05 -15.88
CA PRO A 348 -1.26 17.52 -15.92
C PRO A 348 -1.80 17.41 -17.34
N ASP A 349 -2.85 16.61 -17.50
CA ASP A 349 -3.56 16.36 -18.76
C ASP A 349 -4.92 17.09 -18.82
N GLU A 350 -5.29 17.77 -17.72
CA GLU A 350 -6.56 18.46 -17.50
C GLU A 350 -7.79 17.56 -17.67
N ARG A 351 -7.58 16.24 -17.55
CA ARG A 351 -8.62 15.20 -17.61
C ARG A 351 -8.68 14.41 -16.31
N TYR A 352 -7.54 13.87 -15.87
CA TYR A 352 -7.39 13.13 -14.62
C TYR A 352 -6.42 13.82 -13.67
N ILE A 353 -5.41 14.48 -14.21
CA ILE A 353 -4.40 15.24 -13.45
C ILE A 353 -4.53 16.71 -13.83
N PHE A 354 -4.65 17.58 -12.83
CA PHE A 354 -4.96 18.99 -13.04
C PHE A 354 -3.83 19.86 -12.51
N SER A 355 -3.36 20.80 -13.33
CA SER A 355 -2.32 21.74 -12.94
C SER A 355 -2.74 22.68 -11.80
N ASN A 356 -4.05 22.97 -11.68
CA ASN A 356 -4.60 23.83 -10.64
C ASN A 356 -5.66 23.13 -9.80
N GLU A 357 -5.20 22.33 -8.84
CA GLU A 357 -6.05 21.60 -7.89
C GLU A 357 -6.88 22.54 -7.01
N THR A 358 -6.35 23.72 -6.65
CA THR A 358 -7.11 24.72 -5.88
C THR A 358 -8.36 25.19 -6.64
N LEU A 359 -8.23 25.46 -7.94
CA LEU A 359 -9.38 25.87 -8.77
C LEU A 359 -10.42 24.74 -8.86
N ARG A 360 -9.99 23.47 -8.92
CA ARG A 360 -10.90 22.31 -8.88
C ARG A 360 -11.77 22.34 -7.63
N TYR A 361 -11.16 22.55 -6.46
CA TYR A 361 -11.89 22.72 -5.21
C TYR A 361 -12.86 23.89 -5.27
N LEU A 362 -12.41 25.08 -5.68
CA LEU A 362 -13.24 26.29 -5.74
C LEU A 362 -14.43 26.16 -6.70
N GLU A 363 -14.31 25.33 -7.74
CA GLU A 363 -15.39 25.03 -8.68
C GLU A 363 -16.29 23.87 -8.21
N GLY A 364 -16.06 23.32 -7.03
CA GLY A 364 -16.79 22.16 -6.50
C GLY A 364 -16.52 20.87 -7.27
N LYS A 365 -15.45 20.81 -8.06
CA LYS A 365 -15.06 19.64 -8.87
C LYS A 365 -14.09 18.75 -8.12
N VAL A 366 -14.53 18.30 -6.95
CA VAL A 366 -13.84 17.34 -6.10
C VAL A 366 -14.87 16.33 -5.59
N ALA A 367 -14.46 15.08 -5.46
CA ALA A 367 -15.34 14.02 -5.02
C ALA A 367 -15.88 14.31 -3.61
N LYS A 368 -17.19 14.13 -3.48
CA LYS A 368 -17.88 14.30 -2.21
C LYS A 368 -17.57 13.12 -1.31
N GLY A 369 -17.58 13.38 0.00
CA GLY A 369 -17.36 12.38 1.02
C GLY A 369 -16.38 12.86 2.08
N PRO A 370 -16.51 12.35 3.31
CA PRO A 370 -15.58 12.65 4.39
C PRO A 370 -14.19 12.08 4.08
N ALA A 371 -13.14 12.72 4.60
CA ALA A 371 -11.78 12.24 4.43
C ALA A 371 -10.96 12.27 5.73
N ILE A 372 -9.95 11.40 5.79
CA ILE A 372 -8.87 11.48 6.77
C ILE A 372 -7.67 12.17 6.12
N ARG A 373 -7.06 13.13 6.83
CA ARG A 373 -5.76 13.72 6.50
C ARG A 373 -4.79 13.50 7.65
N SER A 374 -3.57 13.04 7.35
CA SER A 374 -2.57 12.81 8.39
C SER A 374 -1.14 13.02 7.94
N PHE A 375 -0.25 13.06 8.92
CA PHE A 375 1.19 13.08 8.75
C PHE A 375 1.89 12.65 10.04
N ALA A 376 3.15 12.25 9.88
CA ALA A 376 4.05 11.86 10.94
C ALA A 376 4.86 13.05 11.47
N ALA A 377 5.26 13.01 12.74
CA ALA A 377 6.09 14.07 13.33
C ALA A 377 7.42 14.23 12.59
N ARG A 378 7.95 13.17 11.96
CA ARG A 378 9.20 13.16 11.21
C ARG A 378 9.04 12.55 9.81
N GLU A 379 8.16 13.12 9.00
CA GLU A 379 7.91 12.67 7.61
C GLU A 379 9.17 12.50 6.76
N ILE A 380 10.22 13.30 6.96
CA ILE A 380 11.51 13.06 6.31
C ILE A 380 12.59 12.97 7.39
N ALA A 381 12.72 11.78 7.98
CA ALA A 381 13.82 11.45 8.89
C ALA A 381 15.13 11.27 8.09
N ALA A 382 15.70 12.37 7.60
CA ALA A 382 16.92 12.37 6.79
C ALA A 382 18.19 12.32 7.66
N GLY A 383 18.49 11.17 8.26
CA GLY A 383 19.76 10.95 8.97
C GLY A 383 20.16 12.10 9.92
N ASN A 384 21.47 12.37 10.04
CA ASN A 384 22.01 13.31 11.04
C ASN A 384 21.79 14.81 10.72
N ASN A 385 21.11 15.20 9.63
CA ASN A 385 20.96 16.61 9.23
C ASN A 385 19.56 17.18 9.59
N ILE A 386 19.43 17.59 10.86
CA ILE A 386 18.17 18.00 11.50
C ILE A 386 17.58 19.31 10.91
N THR A 387 18.38 20.18 10.28
CA THR A 387 17.87 21.46 9.76
C THR A 387 17.14 21.32 8.43
N SER A 388 17.62 20.46 7.52
CA SER A 388 16.92 20.15 6.27
C SER A 388 15.64 19.35 6.48
N SER A 389 15.53 18.57 7.56
CA SER A 389 14.34 17.79 7.86
C SER A 389 13.17 18.66 8.35
N GLN A 390 13.41 19.80 8.99
CA GLN A 390 12.34 20.67 9.51
C GLN A 390 11.60 21.43 8.40
N GLU A 391 12.30 22.01 7.42
CA GLU A 391 11.65 22.70 6.29
C GLU A 391 10.91 21.72 5.38
N ASN A 392 11.47 20.52 5.17
CA ASN A 392 10.76 19.47 4.44
C ASN A 392 9.50 19.02 5.19
N ALA A 393 9.59 18.72 6.49
CA ALA A 393 8.42 18.35 7.28
C ALA A 393 7.35 19.46 7.29
N ARG A 394 7.77 20.73 7.30
CA ARG A 394 6.86 21.87 7.13
C ARG A 394 6.06 21.80 5.83
N GLN A 395 6.68 21.51 4.69
CA GLN A 395 5.96 21.42 3.42
C GLN A 395 4.85 20.37 3.45
N TRP A 396 5.10 19.22 4.09
CA TRP A 396 4.14 18.13 4.22
C TRP A 396 2.94 18.50 5.11
N VAL A 397 3.21 19.07 6.28
CA VAL A 397 2.13 19.53 7.17
C VAL A 397 1.32 20.66 6.53
N CYS A 398 1.98 21.60 5.87
CA CYS A 398 1.29 22.73 5.24
C CYS A 398 0.46 22.30 4.04
N LEU A 399 0.86 21.25 3.31
CA LEU A 399 0.00 20.63 2.29
C LEU A 399 -1.29 20.09 2.91
N ALA A 400 -1.19 19.34 4.01
CA ALA A 400 -2.37 18.79 4.70
C ALA A 400 -3.28 19.88 5.27
N ALA A 401 -2.70 20.94 5.84
CA ALA A 401 -3.45 22.08 6.34
C ALA A 401 -4.18 22.83 5.20
N SER A 402 -3.49 23.08 4.08
CA SER A 402 -4.04 23.73 2.90
C SER A 402 -5.20 22.94 2.28
N ASP A 403 -4.99 21.64 2.04
CA ASP A 403 -6.03 20.77 1.50
C ASP A 403 -7.24 20.69 2.44
N THR A 404 -7.02 20.57 3.74
CA THR A 404 -8.11 20.54 4.71
C THR A 404 -8.91 21.85 4.68
N ALA A 405 -8.26 23.00 4.55
CA ALA A 405 -8.94 24.29 4.42
C ALA A 405 -9.76 24.37 3.12
N LEU A 406 -9.24 23.84 2.00
CA LEU A 406 -9.98 23.75 0.74
C LEU A 406 -11.20 22.86 0.87
N ARG A 407 -11.06 21.67 1.47
CA ARG A 407 -12.17 20.75 1.76
C ARG A 407 -13.24 21.41 2.63
N PHE A 408 -12.83 22.07 3.71
CA PHE A 408 -13.74 22.81 4.59
C PHE A 408 -14.49 23.92 3.83
N SER A 409 -13.82 24.65 2.94
CA SER A 409 -14.47 25.69 2.11
C SER A 409 -15.59 25.15 1.21
N GLN A 410 -15.55 23.85 0.89
CA GLN A 410 -16.56 23.14 0.11
C GLN A 410 -17.58 22.40 0.98
N GLY A 411 -17.53 22.56 2.31
CA GLY A 411 -18.38 21.85 3.25
C GLY A 411 -18.11 20.33 3.29
N LEU A 412 -16.88 19.92 2.98
CA LEU A 412 -16.47 18.52 3.00
C LEU A 412 -15.82 18.17 4.34
N ASP A 413 -16.42 17.19 5.01
CA ASP A 413 -15.94 16.71 6.30
C ASP A 413 -14.51 16.19 6.21
N THR A 414 -13.69 16.56 7.19
CA THR A 414 -12.30 16.12 7.29
C THR A 414 -11.95 15.81 8.75
N TYR A 415 -11.40 14.62 8.97
CA TYR A 415 -10.85 14.17 10.24
C TYR A 415 -9.33 14.20 10.13
N ARG A 416 -8.66 14.74 11.15
CA ARG A 416 -7.19 14.85 11.15
C ARG A 416 -6.57 14.07 12.28
N TYR A 417 -5.48 13.39 11.97
CA TYR A 417 -4.59 12.85 12.99
C TYR A 417 -3.13 13.22 12.70
N PHE A 418 -2.34 13.22 13.77
CA PHE A 418 -0.91 13.43 13.78
C PHE A 418 -0.24 12.23 14.46
N TRP A 419 0.70 11.60 13.76
CA TRP A 419 1.44 10.47 14.31
C TRP A 419 2.70 10.95 15.02
N ALA A 420 2.79 10.71 16.32
CA ALA A 420 3.91 11.13 17.17
C ALA A 420 4.52 9.98 17.99
N GLY A 421 4.19 8.73 17.65
CA GLY A 421 4.72 7.55 18.34
C GLY A 421 6.23 7.35 18.17
N ASN A 422 6.92 7.09 19.27
CA ASN A 422 8.37 6.85 19.29
C ASN A 422 8.68 5.62 20.15
N PHE A 423 8.43 4.44 19.59
CA PHE A 423 8.62 3.17 20.27
C PHE A 423 9.97 2.58 19.87
N THR A 424 10.80 2.17 20.84
CA THR A 424 12.20 1.77 20.59
C THR A 424 12.35 0.59 19.63
N ASN A 425 11.36 -0.29 19.57
CA ASN A 425 11.33 -1.40 18.62
C ASN A 425 10.93 -0.97 17.20
N ILE A 426 10.33 0.20 16.99
CA ILE A 426 9.99 0.75 15.67
C ILE A 426 11.05 1.78 15.24
N SER A 427 11.45 2.63 16.18
CA SER A 427 12.39 3.74 15.99
C SER A 427 13.63 3.53 16.88
N PRO A 428 14.54 2.63 16.49
CA PRO A 428 15.63 2.16 17.35
C PRO A 428 16.77 3.17 17.53
N VAL A 429 16.82 4.25 16.74
CA VAL A 429 17.86 5.28 16.82
C VAL A 429 17.29 6.62 17.31
N PRO A 430 18.04 7.43 18.08
CA PRO A 430 17.49 8.62 18.77
C PRO A 430 16.95 9.73 17.86
N TRP A 431 17.50 9.86 16.66
CA TRP A 431 17.02 10.80 15.63
C TRP A 431 15.86 10.25 14.80
N LEU A 432 15.48 8.99 15.09
CA LEU A 432 14.32 8.21 14.68
C LEU A 432 12.99 8.97 14.64
N GLY A 433 12.32 8.87 15.79
CA GLY A 433 11.00 9.42 16.06
C GLY A 433 9.90 8.77 15.24
N ALA A 434 8.78 9.46 15.13
CA ALA A 434 7.62 9.05 14.32
C ALA A 434 7.90 9.37 12.85
N PHE A 435 8.58 8.48 12.13
CA PHE A 435 8.97 8.71 10.74
C PHE A 435 7.83 8.39 9.77
N HIS A 436 7.98 8.82 8.52
CA HIS A 436 7.09 8.44 7.41
C HIS A 436 6.75 6.95 7.47
N TYR A 437 5.51 6.58 7.17
CA TYR A 437 5.04 5.19 7.14
C TYR A 437 4.91 4.48 8.50
N SER A 438 5.62 4.91 9.55
CA SER A 438 5.66 4.17 10.82
C SER A 438 4.32 4.08 11.56
N ASP A 439 3.34 4.91 11.20
CA ASP A 439 1.95 4.82 11.68
C ASP A 439 1.20 3.61 11.10
N LEU A 440 1.52 3.19 9.86
CA LEU A 440 0.89 2.01 9.23
C LEU A 440 1.12 0.74 10.04
N LEU A 441 2.29 0.61 10.68
CA LEU A 441 2.59 -0.51 11.58
C LEU A 441 1.56 -0.63 12.71
N MET A 442 1.05 0.50 13.17
CA MET A 442 0.05 0.57 14.23
C MET A 442 -1.34 0.31 13.69
N ILE A 443 -1.67 0.89 12.53
CA ILE A 443 -2.96 0.70 11.86
C ILE A 443 -3.18 -0.77 11.50
N PHE A 444 -2.19 -1.42 10.88
CA PHE A 444 -2.30 -2.83 10.50
C PHE A 444 -2.01 -3.81 11.67
N GLY A 445 -1.50 -3.32 12.80
CA GLY A 445 -1.15 -4.16 13.96
C GLY A 445 0.07 -5.06 13.73
N THR A 446 0.92 -4.64 12.80
CA THR A 446 2.13 -5.31 12.28
C THR A 446 3.42 -4.74 12.86
N TYR A 447 3.34 -3.82 13.82
CA TYR A 447 4.48 -3.31 14.60
C TYR A 447 5.40 -4.44 15.08
N MET A 448 6.71 -4.16 15.16
CA MET A 448 7.78 -5.17 15.23
C MET A 448 7.77 -6.01 16.53
N LYS A 449 6.90 -7.02 16.61
CA LYS A 449 6.70 -7.84 17.82
C LYS A 449 7.90 -8.69 18.22
N ASN A 450 8.79 -8.94 17.26
CA ASN A 450 9.97 -9.80 17.43
C ASN A 450 11.24 -9.01 17.75
N VAL A 451 11.17 -7.68 17.81
CA VAL A 451 12.31 -6.80 18.06
C VAL A 451 12.08 -6.06 19.38
N GLY A 452 12.92 -6.29 20.38
CA GLY A 452 12.85 -5.55 21.64
C GLY A 452 11.58 -5.80 22.47
N LYS A 453 11.38 -4.93 23.48
CA LYS A 453 10.23 -5.00 24.38
C LYS A 453 9.11 -4.12 23.84
N ILE A 454 7.95 -4.72 23.63
CA ILE A 454 6.71 -4.01 23.29
C ILE A 454 6.13 -3.40 24.57
N SER A 455 5.89 -2.08 24.56
CA SER A 455 5.28 -1.41 25.72
C SER A 455 3.76 -1.57 25.72
N GLN A 456 3.11 -1.45 26.88
CA GLN A 456 1.64 -1.44 26.92
C GLN A 456 1.07 -0.25 26.15
N LEU A 457 1.73 0.92 26.25
CA LEU A 457 1.37 2.10 25.48
C LEU A 457 1.35 1.83 23.97
N GLU A 458 2.33 1.10 23.46
CA GLU A 458 2.40 0.72 22.04
C GLU A 458 1.22 -0.17 21.63
N ILE A 459 0.91 -1.20 22.42
CA ILE A 459 -0.24 -2.09 22.18
C ILE A 459 -1.54 -1.28 22.19
N ASP A 460 -1.72 -0.43 23.20
CA ASP A 460 -2.91 0.40 23.36
C ASP A 460 -3.03 1.43 22.24
N THR A 461 -1.91 1.97 21.76
CA THR A 461 -1.86 2.88 20.60
C THR A 461 -2.30 2.17 19.32
N SER A 462 -1.80 0.96 19.05
CA SER A 462 -2.20 0.19 17.87
C SER A 462 -3.69 -0.14 17.90
N ASN A 463 -4.20 -0.60 19.05
CA ASN A 463 -5.63 -0.84 19.24
C ASN A 463 -6.45 0.45 19.03
N ALA A 464 -6.02 1.58 19.59
CA ALA A 464 -6.71 2.85 19.44
C ALA A 464 -6.75 3.30 17.97
N MET A 465 -5.64 3.26 17.25
CA MET A 465 -5.62 3.64 15.83
C MET A 465 -6.52 2.73 14.99
N GLN A 466 -6.52 1.43 15.26
CA GLN A 466 -7.43 0.47 14.64
C GLN A 466 -8.91 0.78 14.91
N ASP A 467 -9.24 1.14 16.16
CA ASP A 467 -10.62 1.46 16.56
C ASP A 467 -11.10 2.77 15.95
N TYR A 468 -10.24 3.79 15.88
CA TYR A 468 -10.54 5.08 15.28
C TYR A 468 -10.75 4.98 13.76
N LEU A 469 -9.87 4.26 13.06
CA LEU A 469 -10.03 4.03 11.63
C LEU A 469 -11.24 3.13 11.35
N LEU A 470 -11.49 2.10 12.16
CA LEU A 470 -12.68 1.26 12.02
C LEU A 470 -13.96 2.05 12.23
N ALA A 471 -14.01 2.94 13.22
CA ALA A 471 -15.12 3.86 13.43
C ALA A 471 -15.40 4.68 12.16
N PHE A 472 -14.36 5.24 11.54
CA PHE A 472 -14.47 6.00 10.29
C PHE A 472 -14.91 5.13 9.10
N ILE A 473 -14.34 3.94 8.95
CA ILE A 473 -14.69 2.99 7.88
C ILE A 473 -16.17 2.59 7.98
N LYS A 474 -16.68 2.39 9.20
CA LYS A 474 -18.08 1.97 9.41
C LYS A 474 -19.05 3.09 9.06
N ASP A 475 -18.88 4.25 9.67
CA ASP A 475 -19.72 5.43 9.43
C ASP A 475 -19.01 6.70 9.93
N PRO A 476 -18.43 7.50 9.01
CA PRO A 476 -17.75 8.74 9.33
C PRO A 476 -18.60 9.73 10.15
N SER A 477 -19.92 9.74 9.99
CA SER A 477 -20.81 10.69 10.68
C SER A 477 -20.95 10.42 12.18
N THR A 478 -20.53 9.24 12.63
CA THR A 478 -20.66 8.80 14.02
C THR A 478 -19.33 8.74 14.78
N VAL A 479 -18.21 9.07 14.12
CA VAL A 479 -16.86 8.90 14.66
C VAL A 479 -16.65 9.74 15.93
N SER A 480 -17.11 10.99 15.93
CA SER A 480 -16.97 11.87 17.10
C SER A 480 -17.71 11.35 18.33
N GLN A 481 -18.82 10.63 18.16
CA GLN A 481 -19.54 10.01 19.28
C GLN A 481 -18.91 8.67 19.71
N MET A 482 -18.38 7.90 18.76
CA MET A 482 -17.85 6.55 19.03
C MET A 482 -16.47 6.57 19.69
N VAL A 483 -15.59 7.46 19.23
CA VAL A 483 -14.17 7.46 19.65
C VAL A 483 -13.64 8.84 20.04
N ASP A 484 -14.49 9.86 20.16
CA ASP A 484 -14.08 11.24 20.49
C ASP A 484 -13.04 11.82 19.51
N TRP A 485 -13.12 11.42 18.23
CA TRP A 485 -12.35 12.04 17.15
C TRP A 485 -13.16 13.22 16.59
N PRO A 486 -12.76 14.48 16.84
CA PRO A 486 -13.52 15.63 16.38
C PRO A 486 -13.39 15.82 14.87
N LEU A 487 -14.47 16.30 14.26
CA LEU A 487 -14.42 16.87 12.92
C LEU A 487 -13.53 18.13 12.96
N PHE A 488 -12.64 18.27 11.98
CA PHE A 488 -11.71 19.39 11.95
C PHE A 488 -12.40 20.69 11.52
N ASP A 489 -12.28 21.73 12.33
CA ASP A 489 -12.79 23.08 12.05
C ASP A 489 -11.63 24.08 12.03
N PRO A 490 -11.13 24.50 10.83
CA PRO A 490 -10.06 25.48 10.73
C PRO A 490 -10.46 26.89 11.21
N THR A 491 -11.75 27.15 11.44
CA THR A 491 -12.27 28.46 11.88
C THR A 491 -12.36 28.58 13.40
N ALA A 492 -12.18 27.47 14.13
CA ALA A 492 -12.14 27.47 15.58
C ALA A 492 -10.98 28.34 16.09
N SER A 493 -11.15 28.95 17.26
CA SER A 493 -10.16 29.89 17.83
C SER A 493 -8.81 29.24 18.15
N ASP A 494 -8.78 27.92 18.29
CA ASP A 494 -7.60 27.10 18.51
C ASP A 494 -7.06 26.45 17.21
N GLY A 495 -7.64 26.80 16.06
CA GLY A 495 -7.28 26.24 14.75
C GLY A 495 -7.84 24.85 14.47
N GLY A 496 -8.78 24.37 15.30
CA GLY A 496 -9.41 23.06 15.16
C GLY A 496 -8.69 21.97 15.93
N LEU A 497 -9.37 20.85 16.21
CA LEU A 497 -8.79 19.75 16.95
C LEU A 497 -8.26 18.66 16.02
N ILE A 498 -7.12 18.09 16.39
CA ILE A 498 -6.42 17.03 15.67
C ILE A 498 -6.06 15.94 16.70
N ILE A 499 -6.26 14.67 16.37
CA ILE A 499 -5.86 13.58 17.26
C ILE A 499 -4.35 13.31 17.12
N GLU A 500 -3.59 13.45 18.20
CA GLU A 500 -2.21 12.97 18.28
C GLU A 500 -2.18 11.53 18.81
N PHE A 501 -1.55 10.62 18.06
CA PHE A 501 -1.38 9.23 18.46
C PHE A 501 0.04 8.93 18.93
N GLY A 502 0.16 8.06 19.94
CA GLY A 502 1.40 7.39 20.32
C GLY A 502 2.38 8.16 21.21
N LYS A 503 2.10 9.43 21.55
CA LYS A 503 2.94 10.26 22.42
C LYS A 503 2.37 10.36 23.84
N ASP A 504 3.07 9.73 24.77
CA ASP A 504 2.76 9.58 26.21
C ASP A 504 1.49 8.79 26.55
N VAL A 505 0.46 8.93 25.71
CA VAL A 505 -0.84 8.25 25.79
C VAL A 505 -1.24 7.73 24.40
N PRO A 506 -2.16 6.73 24.31
CA PRO A 506 -2.53 6.15 23.02
C PRO A 506 -3.05 7.17 22.01
N ALA A 507 -3.95 8.05 22.45
CA ALA A 507 -4.55 9.12 21.66
C ALA A 507 -4.88 10.31 22.56
N LYS A 508 -4.69 11.54 22.06
CA LYS A 508 -5.16 12.77 22.71
C LYS A 508 -5.43 13.88 21.70
N ASN A 509 -6.30 14.82 22.04
CA ASN A 509 -6.53 16.01 21.22
C ASN A 509 -5.37 17.00 21.36
N ILE A 510 -4.92 17.52 20.22
CA ILE A 510 -4.05 18.70 20.08
C ILE A 510 -4.74 19.73 19.19
N THR A 511 -4.28 20.97 19.22
CA THR A 511 -4.90 22.10 18.50
C THR A 511 -4.21 22.36 17.16
N GLY A 512 -4.93 22.83 16.15
CA GLY A 512 -4.38 23.22 14.85
C GLY A 512 -3.37 24.36 14.98
N LEU A 513 -3.55 25.31 15.92
CA LEU A 513 -2.52 26.34 16.20
C LEU A 513 -1.19 25.74 16.68
N TYR A 514 -1.21 24.61 17.37
CA TYR A 514 -0.01 23.91 17.82
C TYR A 514 0.75 23.29 16.64
N LEU A 515 0.02 22.73 15.67
CA LEU A 515 0.58 21.92 14.59
C LEU A 515 0.78 22.71 13.29
N ASP A 516 -0.26 23.42 12.85
CA ASP A 516 -0.31 24.17 11.58
C ASP A 516 0.16 25.62 11.73
N GLY A 517 0.35 26.13 12.97
CA GLY A 517 0.71 27.53 13.22
C GLY A 517 1.95 27.99 12.43
N GLY A 518 2.93 27.08 12.26
CA GLY A 518 4.15 27.33 11.47
C GLY A 518 3.91 27.50 9.96
N CYS A 519 2.75 27.06 9.44
CA CYS A 519 2.38 27.27 8.04
C CYS A 519 2.00 28.72 7.76
N TYR A 520 1.41 29.40 8.74
CA TYR A 520 0.90 30.77 8.59
C TYR A 520 1.81 31.82 9.25
N ASN A 521 2.66 31.40 10.18
CA ASN A 521 3.61 32.27 10.87
C ASN A 521 4.99 31.61 10.97
N PRO A 522 6.01 32.09 10.22
CA PRO A 522 7.35 31.50 10.25
C PRO A 522 8.07 31.67 11.60
N SER A 523 7.54 32.49 12.52
CA SER A 523 8.08 32.62 13.89
C SER A 523 7.57 31.52 14.84
N ILE A 524 6.56 30.75 14.46
CA ILE A 524 6.10 29.58 15.21
C ILE A 524 6.94 28.38 14.77
N PRO A 525 7.70 27.74 15.69
CA PRO A 525 8.52 26.59 15.33
C PRO A 525 7.64 25.40 14.94
N PHE A 526 8.08 24.66 13.93
CA PHE A 526 7.47 23.40 13.57
C PHE A 526 7.79 22.35 14.63
N ARG A 527 6.75 21.79 15.25
CA ARG A 527 6.88 20.82 16.36
C ARG A 527 6.97 19.40 15.80
N VAL A 528 8.08 19.14 15.10
CA VAL A 528 8.44 17.84 14.47
C VAL A 528 9.37 17.00 15.34
N ASP A 529 9.79 17.55 16.47
CA ASP A 529 10.49 16.81 17.50
C ASP A 529 9.45 16.25 18.48
N GLY A 530 9.30 14.92 18.40
CA GLY A 530 8.45 14.11 19.28
C GLY A 530 8.69 14.39 20.75
#